data_AF-A0A7W0VKP2-F1
#
_entry.id   AF-A0A7W0VKP2-F1
#
_cell.length_a   1.000
_cell.length_b   1.000
_cell.length_c   1.000
_cell.angle_alpha   90.00
_cell.angle_beta   90.00
_cell.angle_gamma   90.00
#
_symmetry.space_group_name_H-M   'P 1'
#
loop_
_entity.id
_entity.type
_entity.pdbx_description
1 polymer ?
#
loop_
_entity_poly.entity_id
_entity_poly.type
_entity_poly.pdbx_seq_one_letter_code
_entity_poly.pdbx_strand_id
1 'polypeptide(L)' 'MLKAQPKKVLITRTGSSNHERLNHAPGLVMFIPSVGESMRMFLESGKLVQTSPVTRVKSEGDEIVVETRNSKYLLELAA' A
#
# COMPACT_ATOMS: atom_id res chain seq x y z
N MET A 1 -20.47 2.69 12.07
CA MET A 1 -19.10 3.22 11.96
C MET A 1 -18.14 2.04 11.92
N LEU A 2 -17.52 1.74 10.77
CA LEU A 2 -16.41 0.79 10.71
C LEU A 2 -15.21 1.43 11.42
N LYS A 3 -14.75 0.87 12.53
CA LYS A 3 -13.52 1.32 13.19
C LYS A 3 -12.36 1.05 12.23
N ALA A 4 -11.68 2.10 11.77
CA ALA A 4 -10.42 1.94 11.05
C ALA A 4 -9.42 1.26 11.99
N GLN A 5 -9.04 0.03 11.67
CA GLN A 5 -7.97 -0.68 12.37
C GLN A 5 -6.72 -0.62 11.51
N PRO A 6 -5.70 0.16 11.90
CA PRO A 6 -4.45 0.19 11.17
C PRO A 6 -3.84 -1.20 11.16
N LYS A 7 -3.42 -1.65 9.97
CA LYS A 7 -2.70 -2.91 9.78
C LYS A 7 -1.22 -2.64 9.53
N LYS A 8 -0.36 -3.38 10.23
CA LYS A 8 1.06 -3.43 9.94
C LYS A 8 1.29 -4.22 8.66
N VAL A 9 2.15 -3.68 7.79
CA VAL A 9 2.45 -4.28 6.49
C VAL A 9 3.92 -4.11 6.15
N LEU A 10 4.47 -5.06 5.40
CA LEU A 10 5.69 -4.85 4.62
C LEU A 10 5.28 -4.39 3.21
N ILE A 11 5.87 -3.28 2.78
CA ILE A 11 5.46 -2.60 1.54
C ILE A 11 6.59 -2.73 0.51
N THR A 12 6.27 -3.39 -0.60
CA THR A 12 7.14 -3.43 -1.78
C THR A 12 6.50 -2.63 -2.91
N ARG A 13 7.23 -1.64 -3.46
CA ARG A 13 6.79 -0.83 -4.60
C ARG A 13 7.63 -1.14 -5.83
N THR A 14 6.97 -1.54 -6.92
CA THR A 14 7.56 -1.72 -8.24
C THR A 14 6.88 -0.80 -9.27
N GLY A 15 7.55 -0.54 -10.41
CA GLY A 15 6.94 0.14 -11.57
C GLY A 15 7.07 1.67 -11.66
N SER A 16 7.59 2.36 -10.63
CA SER A 16 7.88 3.81 -10.73
C SER A 16 9.38 4.07 -10.90
N SER A 17 9.78 4.70 -12.00
CA SER A 17 11.14 5.21 -12.20
C SER A 17 11.40 6.50 -11.44
N ASN A 18 10.34 7.24 -11.07
CA ASN A 18 10.43 8.61 -10.58
C ASN A 18 10.14 8.72 -9.08
N HIS A 19 9.89 7.61 -8.39
CA HIS A 19 9.58 7.60 -6.95
C HIS A 19 10.54 6.65 -6.23
N GLU A 20 10.74 6.90 -4.94
CA GLU A 20 11.58 6.07 -4.05
C GLU A 20 11.25 4.58 -4.22
N ARG A 21 12.24 3.71 -4.44
CA ARG A 21 11.97 2.27 -4.47
C ARG A 21 11.69 1.83 -3.04
N LEU A 22 10.59 1.11 -2.82
CA LEU A 22 10.30 0.47 -1.53
C LEU A 22 10.50 -1.02 -1.70
N ASN A 23 11.27 -1.63 -0.82
CA ASN A 23 11.53 -3.07 -0.82
C ASN A 23 11.31 -3.59 0.60
N HIS A 24 10.20 -4.28 0.83
CA HIS A 24 9.75 -4.76 2.14
C HIS A 24 9.86 -3.66 3.22
N ALA A 25 9.47 -2.44 2.88
CA ALA A 25 9.53 -1.30 3.80
C ALA A 25 8.40 -1.44 4.85
N PRO A 26 8.71 -1.50 6.15
CA PRO A 26 7.68 -1.63 7.17
C PRO A 26 6.84 -0.35 7.26
N GLY A 27 5.54 -0.54 7.43
CA GLY A 27 4.60 0.57 7.55
C GLY A 27 3.21 0.16 8.00
N LEU A 28 2.30 1.12 7.92
CA LEU A 28 0.91 0.99 8.32
C LEU A 28 -0.02 1.42 7.19
N VAL A 29 -1.08 0.64 6.98
CA VAL A 29 -2.24 1.01 6.17
C VAL A 29 -3.47 1.12 7.05
N MET A 30 -4.20 2.23 6.93
CA MET A 30 -5.40 2.48 7.73
C MET A 30 -6.61 1.69 7.20
N PHE A 31 -6.64 1.47 5.90
CA PHE A 31 -7.68 0.74 5.18
C PHE A 31 -7.10 0.21 3.87
N ILE A 32 -7.65 -0.90 3.39
CA ILE A 32 -7.40 -1.35 2.02
C ILE A 32 -8.19 -0.41 1.10
N PRO A 33 -7.56 0.22 0.09
CA PRO A 33 -8.24 1.16 -0.79
C PRO A 33 -9.25 0.45 -1.70
N SER A 34 -10.30 1.16 -2.12
CA SER A 34 -11.13 0.71 -3.25
C SER A 34 -10.55 1.20 -4.59
N VAL A 35 -10.97 0.60 -5.70
CA VAL A 35 -10.65 1.10 -7.04
C VAL A 35 -11.21 2.53 -7.19
N GLY A 36 -10.39 3.43 -7.74
CA GLY A 36 -10.69 4.86 -7.87
C GLY A 36 -10.20 5.71 -6.70
N GLU A 37 -9.95 5.12 -5.54
CA GLU A 37 -9.43 5.82 -4.36
C GLU A 37 -7.91 5.89 -4.36
N SER A 38 -7.34 6.83 -3.60
CA SER A 38 -5.90 6.83 -3.31
C SER A 38 -5.62 6.07 -2.02
N MET A 39 -4.58 5.24 -2.02
CA MET A 39 -4.10 4.58 -0.82
C MET A 39 -3.17 5.51 -0.04
N ARG A 40 -3.26 5.48 1.30
CA ARG A 40 -2.34 6.18 2.20
C ARG A 40 -1.59 5.17 3.06
N MET A 41 -0.27 5.25 3.04
CA MET A 41 0.64 4.39 3.79
C MET A 41 1.55 5.25 4.68
N PHE A 42 1.65 4.91 5.95
CA PHE A 42 2.61 5.54 6.87
C PHE A 42 3.81 4.60 7.01
N LEU A 43 4.97 5.02 6.53
CA LEU A 43 6.21 4.25 6.67
C LEU A 43 6.79 4.45 8.07
N GLU A 44 7.50 3.46 8.61
CA GLU A 44 8.20 3.60 9.91
C GLU A 44 9.30 4.66 9.88
N SER A 45 9.77 5.05 8.68
CA SER A 45 10.65 6.21 8.50
C SER A 45 9.99 7.56 8.84
N GLY A 46 8.69 7.57 9.17
CA GLY A 46 7.89 8.77 9.43
C GLY A 46 7.31 9.41 8.16
N LYS A 47 7.61 8.87 6.98
CA LYS A 47 7.08 9.36 5.70
C LYS A 47 5.64 8.89 5.47
N LEU A 48 4.78 9.81 5.03
CA LEU A 48 3.48 9.48 4.44
C LEU A 48 3.62 9.30 2.93
N VAL A 49 3.22 8.14 2.42
CA VAL A 49 3.10 7.88 1.00
C VAL A 49 1.63 7.84 0.62
N GLN A 50 1.24 8.72 -0.29
CA GLN A 50 -0.07 8.68 -0.94
C GLN A 50 0.11 8.26 -2.40
N THR A 51 -0.68 7.28 -2.84
CA THR A 51 -0.62 6.79 -4.22
C THR A 51 -1.48 7.65 -5.15
N SER A 52 -1.27 7.51 -6.46
CA SER A 52 -2.31 7.86 -7.43
C SER A 52 -3.56 6.97 -7.23
N PRO A 53 -4.70 7.29 -7.86
CA PRO A 53 -5.88 6.43 -7.81
C PRO A 53 -5.56 4.97 -8.16
N VAL A 54 -6.12 4.08 -7.36
CA VAL A 54 -6.00 2.64 -7.50
C VAL A 54 -6.81 2.18 -8.71
N THR A 55 -6.20 1.36 -9.55
CA THR A 55 -6.84 0.78 -10.74
C THR A 55 -7.24 -0.67 -10.50
N ARG A 56 -6.56 -1.36 -9.58
CA ARG A 56 -6.87 -2.75 -9.24
C ARG A 56 -6.43 -3.08 -7.81
N VAL A 57 -7.24 -3.90 -7.15
CA VAL A 57 -6.89 -4.53 -5.86
C VAL A 57 -7.10 -6.03 -6.01
N LYS A 58 -6.12 -6.82 -5.58
CA LYS A 58 -6.21 -8.28 -5.49
C LYS A 58 -5.71 -8.71 -4.12
N SER A 59 -6.36 -9.70 -3.53
CA SER A 59 -5.93 -10.30 -2.27
C SER A 59 -5.62 -11.77 -2.49
N GLU A 60 -4.46 -12.21 -2.01
CA GLU A 60 -3.95 -13.58 -2.12
C GLU A 60 -3.36 -14.00 -0.77
N GLY A 61 -4.14 -14.74 0.02
CA GLY A 61 -3.74 -15.09 1.39
C GLY A 61 -3.50 -13.83 2.24
N ASP A 62 -2.29 -13.69 2.77
CA ASP A 62 -1.86 -12.56 3.59
C ASP A 62 -1.28 -11.40 2.77
N GLU A 63 -1.33 -11.49 1.44
CA GLU A 63 -0.84 -10.46 0.53
C GLU A 63 -1.98 -9.68 -0.11
N ILE A 64 -1.78 -8.36 -0.23
CA ILE A 64 -2.65 -7.47 -0.99
C ILE A 64 -1.82 -6.79 -2.06
N VAL A 65 -2.21 -7.01 -3.31
CA VAL A 65 -1.63 -6.35 -4.47
C VAL A 65 -2.51 -5.17 -4.85
N VAL A 66 -1.93 -3.97 -4.79
CA VAL A 66 -2.58 -2.72 -5.20
C VAL A 66 -1.85 -2.16 -6.42
N GLU A 67 -2.56 -2.10 -7.54
CA GLU A 67 -2.05 -1.49 -8.77
C GLU A 67 -2.62 -0.09 -8.91
N THR A 68 -1.77 0.82 -9.38
CA THR A 68 -2.13 2.18 -9.75
C THR A 68 -1.64 2.45 -11.17
N ARG A 69 -1.92 3.64 -11.70
CA ARG A 69 -1.49 4.04 -13.05
C ARG A 69 0.02 3.88 -13.30
N ASN A 70 0.84 4.07 -12.27
CA ASN A 70 2.29 4.18 -12.39
C ASN A 70 3.08 3.30 -11.41
N SER A 71 2.41 2.46 -10.63
CA SER A 71 3.07 1.66 -9.59
C SER A 71 2.25 0.42 -9.27
N LYS A 72 2.95 -0.62 -8.83
CA LYS A 72 2.38 -1.79 -8.19
C LYS A 72 2.93 -1.88 -6.78
N TYR A 73 2.04 -1.99 -5.82
CA TYR A 73 2.33 -2.14 -4.41
C TYR A 73 1.95 -3.56 -4.00
N LEU A 74 2.89 -4.28 -3.40
CA LEU A 74 2.64 -5.50 -2.66
C LEU A 74 2.64 -5.14 -1.18
N LEU A 75 1.55 -5.47 -0.49
CA LEU A 75 1.38 -5.29 0.94
C LEU A 75 1.28 -6.67 1.57
N GLU A 76 2.34 -7.09 2.25
CA GLU A 76 2.32 -8.32 3.05
C GLU A 76 1.81 -7.94 4.44
N LEU A 77 0.68 -8.52 4.86
CA LEU A 77 0.14 -8.32 6.20
C LEU A 77 1.12 -8.91 7.21
N ALA A 78 1.70 -8.06 8.05
CA ALA A 78 2.55 -8.54 9.14
C ALA A 78 1.64 -9.17 10.22
N ALA A 79 2.03 -10.35 10.69
CA ALA A 79 1.36 -11.08 11.78
C ALA A 79 1.41 -10.31 13.10
#